data_AF-A0A358M8S6-F1
#
_entry.id   AF-A0A358M8S6-F1
#
_cell.length_a   1.000
_cell.length_b   1.000
_cell.length_c   1.000
_cell.angle_alpha   90.00
_cell.angle_beta   90.00
_cell.angle_gamma   90.00
#
_symmetry.space_group_name_H-M   'P 1'
#
loop_
_entity.id
_entity.type
_entity.pdbx_description
1 polymer ?
#
loop_
_entity_poly.entity_id
_entity_poly.type
_entity_poly.pdbx_seq_one_letter_code
_entity_poly.pdbx_strand_id
1 'polypeptide(L)'
;MRICAAAAAAVIVFVSVWLIAGYRTTRTVDSIVMLDVNPSFSLSVNAKETVLAVEALNEDARSVLGDMELSGVSLEVAINALIGSMLQNGYLDELQNSILVSVENDDANRSEQLRAKVASAINSCMSGDQLEGAVLSQTVSGSDDALKALAEQYGISLGKAALIQEVLSQDATLTFADL
;
A
#
# COMPACT_ATOMS: atom_id res chain seq x y z
N MET A 1 4.44 48.71 24.33
CA MET A 1 3.30 47.76 24.32
C MET A 1 2.88 47.29 22.92
N ARG A 2 2.89 48.14 21.87
CA ARG A 2 2.45 47.76 20.51
C ARG A 2 3.36 46.74 19.79
N ILE A 3 4.66 46.77 20.05
CA ILE A 3 5.66 45.86 19.45
C ILE A 3 5.53 44.44 20.02
N CYS A 4 5.28 44.30 21.33
CA CYS A 4 5.08 42.99 21.98
C CYS A 4 3.79 42.29 21.51
N ALA A 5 2.72 43.05 21.24
CA ALA A 5 1.46 42.49 20.72
C ALA A 5 1.60 42.00 19.27
N ALA A 6 2.35 42.72 18.43
CA ALA A 6 2.61 42.32 17.04
C ALA A 6 3.49 41.05 16.95
N ALA A 7 4.51 40.93 17.81
CA ALA A 7 5.35 39.74 17.88
C ALA A 7 4.58 38.50 18.39
N ALA A 8 3.73 38.66 19.40
CA ALA A 8 2.90 37.56 19.91
C ALA A 8 1.87 37.07 18.88
N ALA A 9 1.26 37.98 18.12
CA ALA A 9 0.33 37.64 17.04
C ALA A 9 1.02 36.86 15.90
N ALA A 10 2.24 37.26 15.52
CA ALA A 10 3.02 36.56 14.49
C ALA A 10 3.38 35.12 14.92
N VAL A 11 3.78 34.91 16.18
CA VAL A 11 4.10 33.56 16.70
C VAL A 11 2.86 32.67 16.73
N ILE A 12 1.70 33.19 17.15
CA ILE A 12 0.44 32.43 17.16
C ILE A 12 0.02 32.05 15.73
N VAL A 13 0.17 32.95 14.76
CA VAL A 13 -0.11 32.66 13.34
C VAL A 13 0.86 31.61 12.79
N PHE A 14 2.16 31.70 13.08
CA PHE A 14 3.12 30.68 12.63
C PHE A 14 2.86 29.32 13.26
N VAL A 15 2.59 29.25 14.57
CA VAL A 15 2.27 28.00 15.28
C VAL A 15 0.96 27.40 14.77
N SER A 16 -0.07 28.22 14.54
CA SER A 16 -1.35 27.73 14.01
C SER A 16 -1.24 27.27 12.56
N VAL A 17 -0.48 27.95 11.69
CA VAL A 17 -0.18 27.47 10.34
C VAL A 17 0.61 26.17 10.36
N TRP A 18 1.61 26.03 11.25
CA TRP A 18 2.37 24.79 11.43
C TRP A 18 1.49 23.63 11.93
N LEU A 19 0.62 23.89 12.91
CA LEU A 19 -0.33 22.91 13.42
C LEU A 19 -1.30 22.48 12.31
N ILE A 20 -1.90 23.41 11.57
CA ILE A 20 -2.85 23.10 10.49
C ILE A 20 -2.16 22.32 9.36
N ALA A 21 -0.97 22.72 8.95
CA ALA A 21 -0.20 22.02 7.92
C ALA A 21 0.15 20.58 8.35
N GLY A 22 0.64 20.41 9.59
CA GLY A 22 0.94 19.09 10.15
C GLY A 22 -0.30 18.20 10.30
N TYR A 23 -1.45 18.78 10.63
CA TYR A 23 -2.73 18.05 10.70
C TYR A 23 -3.18 17.55 9.32
N ARG A 24 -3.01 18.34 8.25
CA ARG A 24 -3.39 17.94 6.88
C ARG A 24 -2.53 16.79 6.36
N THR A 25 -1.21 16.86 6.51
CA THR A 25 -0.27 15.78 6.12
C THR A 25 -0.59 14.44 6.76
N THR A 26 -1.25 14.43 7.92
CA THR A 26 -1.51 13.18 8.66
C THR A 26 -2.83 12.52 8.24
N ARG A 27 -3.69 13.18 7.46
CA ARG A 27 -5.02 12.66 7.07
C ARG A 27 -5.24 12.57 5.55
N THR A 28 -4.30 13.04 4.74
CA THR A 28 -4.35 12.93 3.29
C THR A 28 -3.68 11.65 2.84
N VAL A 29 -4.32 10.92 1.92
CA VAL A 29 -3.67 9.81 1.22
C VAL A 29 -2.50 10.39 0.43
N ASP A 30 -1.32 9.83 0.68
CA ASP A 30 -0.08 10.11 -0.04
C ASP A 30 0.16 8.99 -1.06
N SER A 31 0.10 7.74 -0.60
CA SER A 31 0.35 6.57 -1.45
C SER A 31 -0.68 5.48 -1.19
N ILE A 32 -0.85 4.61 -2.17
CA ILE A 32 -1.64 3.37 -2.03
C ILE A 32 -0.66 2.20 -2.18
N VAL A 33 -0.67 1.30 -1.21
CA VAL A 33 0.13 0.07 -1.23
C VAL A 33 -0.82 -1.10 -1.38
N MET A 34 -0.64 -1.87 -2.44
CA MET A 34 -1.45 -3.06 -2.71
C MET A 34 -0.61 -4.30 -2.41
N LEU A 35 -1.22 -5.24 -1.68
CA LEU A 35 -0.60 -6.50 -1.30
C LEU A 35 -1.42 -7.63 -1.91
N ASP A 36 -0.82 -8.31 -2.89
CA ASP A 36 -1.48 -9.29 -3.74
C ASP A 36 -0.84 -10.66 -3.56
N VAL A 37 -1.55 -11.52 -2.84
CA VAL A 37 -1.22 -12.94 -2.69
C VAL A 37 -2.40 -13.70 -3.28
N ASN A 38 -3.23 -14.25 -2.40
CA ASN A 38 -4.60 -14.66 -2.60
C ASN A 38 -5.17 -14.89 -1.20
N PRO A 39 -5.14 -13.86 -0.33
CA PRO A 39 -5.95 -12.64 -0.41
C PRO A 39 -5.28 -11.39 -1.06
N SER A 40 -6.07 -10.36 -1.37
CA SER A 40 -5.62 -9.08 -1.93
C SER A 40 -6.11 -7.86 -1.11
N PHE A 41 -5.20 -6.95 -0.76
CA PHE A 41 -5.48 -5.77 0.07
C PHE A 41 -5.02 -4.47 -0.59
N SER A 42 -5.71 -3.37 -0.29
CA SER A 42 -5.27 -1.99 -0.59
C SER A 42 -5.11 -1.21 0.71
N LEU A 43 -3.94 -0.61 0.91
CA LEU A 43 -3.61 0.21 2.08
C LEU A 43 -3.39 1.65 1.63
N SER A 44 -4.30 2.54 2.04
CA SER A 44 -4.11 3.97 1.87
C SER A 44 -3.21 4.50 2.98
N VAL A 45 -2.06 5.09 2.64
CA VAL A 45 -1.09 5.62 3.60
C VAL A 45 -0.85 7.10 3.41
N ASN A 46 -0.58 7.81 4.49
CA ASN A 46 -0.18 9.22 4.43
C ASN A 46 1.34 9.37 4.24
N ALA A 47 1.82 10.61 4.11
CA ALA A 47 3.24 10.89 3.87
C ALA A 47 4.16 10.52 5.05
N LYS A 48 3.60 10.23 6.23
CA LYS A 48 4.31 9.70 7.40
C LYS A 48 4.25 8.16 7.47
N GLU A 49 3.78 7.51 6.40
CA GLU A 49 3.63 6.05 6.32
C GLU A 49 2.70 5.50 7.41
N THR A 50 1.74 6.32 7.84
CA THR A 50 0.66 5.87 8.71
C THR A 50 -0.50 5.42 7.84
N VAL A 51 -1.02 4.24 8.14
CA VAL A 51 -2.21 3.69 7.48
C VAL A 51 -3.42 4.54 7.83
N LEU A 52 -4.12 5.01 6.80
CA LEU A 52 -5.38 5.73 6.92
C LEU A 52 -6.55 4.76 6.81
N ALA A 53 -6.47 3.81 5.89
CA ALA A 53 -7.48 2.78 5.64
C ALA A 53 -6.84 1.53 5.06
N VAL A 54 -7.47 0.38 5.31
CA VAL A 54 -7.18 -0.90 4.67
C VAL A 54 -8.47 -1.42 4.07
N GLU A 55 -8.44 -1.74 2.79
CA GLU A 55 -9.57 -2.29 2.05
C GLU A 55 -9.24 -3.71 1.59
N ALA A 56 -10.18 -4.63 1.83
CA ALA A 56 -10.12 -5.98 1.30
C ALA A 56 -10.65 -5.99 -0.14
N LEU A 57 -9.79 -6.34 -1.10
CA LEU A 57 -10.12 -6.31 -2.53
C LEU A 57 -10.82 -7.59 -3.01
N ASN A 58 -10.77 -8.67 -2.21
CA ASN A 58 -11.48 -9.92 -2.48
C ASN A 58 -12.06 -10.54 -1.19
N GLU A 59 -12.83 -11.63 -1.33
CA GLU A 59 -13.52 -12.26 -0.20
C GLU A 59 -12.55 -12.92 0.80
N ASP A 60 -11.47 -13.54 0.30
CA ASP A 60 -10.40 -14.08 1.14
C ASP A 60 -9.78 -12.98 2.01
N ALA A 61 -9.56 -11.78 1.42
CA ALA A 61 -9.01 -10.65 2.16
C ALA A 61 -9.95 -10.16 3.27
N ARG A 62 -11.28 -10.27 3.09
CA ARG A 62 -12.23 -9.93 4.16
C ARG A 62 -12.10 -10.89 5.33
N SER A 63 -11.94 -12.17 5.04
CA SER A 63 -11.75 -13.21 6.06
C SER A 63 -10.44 -13.01 6.83
N VAL A 64 -9.36 -12.70 6.11
CA VAL A 64 -8.05 -12.44 6.72
C VAL A 64 -8.01 -11.11 7.46
N LEU A 65 -8.69 -10.06 6.97
CA LEU A 65 -8.77 -8.76 7.65
C LEU A 65 -9.60 -8.86 8.93
N GLY A 66 -10.74 -9.57 8.89
CA GLY A 66 -11.64 -9.74 10.02
C GLY A 66 -12.00 -8.42 10.69
N ASP A 67 -11.84 -8.35 12.02
CA ASP A 67 -12.09 -7.17 12.84
C ASP A 67 -10.82 -6.34 13.11
N MET A 68 -9.74 -6.54 12.34
CA MET A 68 -8.48 -5.81 12.57
C MET A 68 -8.61 -4.32 12.26
N GLU A 69 -8.37 -3.48 13.27
CA GLU A 69 -8.34 -2.03 13.11
C GLU A 69 -6.90 -1.56 12.86
N LEU A 70 -6.54 -1.43 11.59
CA LEU A 70 -5.18 -1.05 11.15
C LEU A 70 -5.04 0.46 10.86
N SER A 71 -6.10 1.25 11.03
CA SER A 71 -6.00 2.70 10.87
C SER A 71 -5.18 3.33 12.00
N GLY A 72 -4.29 4.26 11.66
CA GLY A 72 -3.43 4.96 12.61
C GLY A 72 -2.13 4.25 12.98
N VAL A 73 -1.92 3.00 12.53
CA VAL A 73 -0.65 2.28 12.74
C VAL A 73 0.34 2.56 11.61
N SER A 74 1.62 2.26 11.82
CA SER A 74 2.61 2.38 10.75
C SER A 74 2.38 1.31 9.68
N LEU A 75 2.71 1.64 8.43
CA LEU A 75 2.61 0.73 7.29
C LEU A 75 3.32 -0.61 7.55
N GLU A 76 4.50 -0.57 8.14
CA GLU A 76 5.28 -1.78 8.49
C GLU A 76 4.54 -2.68 9.49
N VAL A 77 3.94 -2.08 10.53
CA VAL A 77 3.15 -2.84 11.52
C VAL A 77 1.90 -3.45 10.87
N ALA A 78 1.22 -2.69 10.01
CA ALA A 78 0.06 -3.20 9.27
C ALA A 78 0.43 -4.36 8.35
N ILE A 79 1.55 -4.27 7.63
CA ILE A 79 2.05 -5.36 6.77
C ILE A 79 2.35 -6.61 7.58
N ASN A 80 3.08 -6.48 8.70
CA ASN A 80 3.40 -7.63 9.54
C ASN A 80 2.14 -8.27 10.12
N ALA A 81 1.15 -7.47 10.52
CA ALA A 81 -0.14 -7.99 11.00
C ALA A 81 -0.90 -8.74 9.89
N LEU A 82 -0.95 -8.20 8.68
CA LEU A 82 -1.59 -8.86 7.53
C LEU A 82 -0.88 -10.15 7.15
N ILE A 83 0.46 -10.17 7.11
CA ILE A 83 1.23 -11.40 6.86
C ILE A 83 0.99 -12.43 7.95
N GLY A 84 1.07 -12.05 9.21
CA GLY A 84 0.79 -12.95 10.33
C GLY A 84 -0.61 -13.55 10.26
N SER A 85 -1.62 -12.74 9.91
CA SER A 85 -2.99 -13.23 9.72
C SER A 85 -3.09 -14.18 8.51
N MET A 86 -2.44 -13.88 7.38
CA MET A 86 -2.39 -14.76 6.21
C MET A 86 -1.75 -16.11 6.54
N LEU A 87 -0.65 -16.13 7.31
CA LEU A 87 -0.01 -17.35 7.80
C LEU A 87 -0.96 -18.15 8.69
N GLN A 88 -1.60 -17.49 9.65
CA GLN A 88 -2.54 -18.15 10.57
C GLN A 88 -3.75 -18.76 9.84
N ASN A 89 -4.22 -18.11 8.77
CA ASN A 89 -5.34 -18.57 7.97
C ASN A 89 -4.92 -19.52 6.83
N GLY A 90 -3.63 -19.86 6.71
CA GLY A 90 -3.13 -20.83 5.73
C GLY A 90 -3.06 -20.32 4.29
N TYR A 91 -3.04 -19.00 4.10
CA TYR A 91 -2.84 -18.38 2.78
C TYR A 91 -1.37 -18.15 2.44
N LEU A 92 -0.49 -18.28 3.44
CA LEU A 92 0.95 -18.29 3.27
C LEU A 92 1.52 -19.53 3.98
N ASP A 93 2.36 -20.29 3.29
CA ASP A 93 3.14 -21.41 3.83
C ASP A 93 4.43 -21.62 3.01
N GLU A 94 5.19 -22.68 3.25
CA GLU A 94 6.44 -22.96 2.53
C GLU A 94 6.25 -23.15 1.01
N LEU A 95 5.06 -23.58 0.56
CA LEU A 95 4.72 -23.84 -0.84
C LEU A 95 4.02 -22.65 -1.50
N GLN A 96 3.26 -21.88 -0.72
CA GLN A 96 2.46 -20.73 -1.14
C GLN A 96 3.04 -19.47 -0.51
N ASN A 97 4.12 -18.94 -1.10
CA ASN A 97 4.90 -17.85 -0.51
C ASN A 97 5.18 -16.70 -1.49
N SER A 98 4.43 -16.63 -2.57
CA SER A 98 4.55 -15.59 -3.58
C SER A 98 3.70 -14.38 -3.22
N ILE A 99 4.32 -13.21 -3.16
CA ILE A 99 3.67 -11.96 -2.80
C ILE A 99 3.99 -10.92 -3.85
N LEU A 100 2.96 -10.36 -4.47
CA LEU A 100 3.05 -9.18 -5.31
C LEU A 100 2.78 -7.93 -4.48
N VAL A 101 3.70 -6.97 -4.56
CA VAL A 101 3.58 -5.66 -3.93
C VAL A 101 3.52 -4.60 -5.01
N SER A 102 2.46 -3.80 -5.01
CA SER A 102 2.34 -2.65 -5.90
C SER A 102 2.23 -1.37 -5.11
N VAL A 103 3.03 -0.37 -5.48
CA VAL A 103 2.97 0.96 -4.85
C VAL A 103 2.55 1.99 -5.88
N GLU A 104 1.49 2.73 -5.55
CA GLU A 104 0.97 3.84 -6.32
C GLU A 104 1.26 5.16 -5.59
N ASN A 105 1.99 6.07 -6.25
CA ASN A 105 2.18 7.46 -5.85
C ASN A 105 2.59 8.30 -7.06
N ASP A 106 2.13 9.56 -7.11
CA ASP A 106 2.44 10.48 -8.22
C ASP A 106 3.93 10.85 -8.31
N ASP A 107 4.68 10.74 -7.20
CA ASP A 107 6.13 10.89 -7.15
C ASP A 107 6.81 9.51 -7.29
N ALA A 108 7.55 9.35 -8.39
CA ALA A 108 8.27 8.10 -8.70
C ALA A 108 9.34 7.74 -7.65
N ASN A 109 10.03 8.73 -7.06
CA ASN A 109 11.01 8.46 -6.01
C ASN A 109 10.32 7.97 -4.74
N ARG A 110 9.16 8.56 -4.41
CA ARG A 110 8.36 8.14 -3.27
C ARG A 110 7.83 6.71 -3.46
N SER A 111 7.30 6.42 -4.64
CA SER A 111 6.87 5.06 -5.04
C SER A 111 7.99 4.05 -4.85
N GLU A 112 9.19 4.34 -5.36
CA GLU A 112 10.33 3.43 -5.30
C GLU A 112 10.85 3.22 -3.86
N GLN A 113 10.91 4.28 -3.06
CA GLN A 113 11.29 4.19 -1.65
C GLN A 113 10.32 3.32 -0.85
N LEU A 114 9.03 3.55 -1.01
CA LEU A 114 8.00 2.76 -0.35
C LEU A 114 8.01 1.31 -0.84
N ARG A 115 8.13 1.07 -2.16
CA ARG A 115 8.23 -0.26 -2.74
C ARG A 115 9.36 -1.06 -2.10
N ALA A 116 10.57 -0.49 -2.06
CA ALA A 116 11.73 -1.15 -1.47
C ALA A 116 11.54 -1.40 0.04
N LYS A 117 10.96 -0.44 0.76
CA LYS A 117 10.69 -0.58 2.20
C LYS A 117 9.69 -1.68 2.50
N VAL A 118 8.57 -1.71 1.77
CA VAL A 118 7.52 -2.72 1.92
C VAL A 118 8.08 -4.11 1.59
N ALA A 119 8.79 -4.26 0.47
CA ALA A 119 9.41 -5.53 0.11
C ALA A 119 10.40 -6.01 1.19
N SER A 120 11.20 -5.11 1.75
CA SER A 120 12.12 -5.42 2.85
C SER A 120 11.39 -5.87 4.13
N ALA A 121 10.30 -5.19 4.50
CA ALA A 121 9.49 -5.56 5.66
C ALA A 121 8.89 -6.95 5.51
N ILE A 122 8.34 -7.25 4.34
CA ILE A 122 7.77 -8.56 4.00
C ILE A 122 8.85 -9.64 4.10
N ASN A 123 10.00 -9.44 3.42
CA ASN A 123 11.12 -10.39 3.46
C ASN A 123 11.62 -10.66 4.88
N SER A 124 11.66 -9.62 5.72
CA SER A 124 12.05 -9.74 7.12
C SER A 124 11.05 -10.56 7.93
N CYS A 125 9.75 -10.35 7.70
CA CYS A 125 8.69 -11.13 8.34
C CYS A 125 8.76 -12.62 7.93
N MET A 126 8.87 -12.88 6.63
CA MET A 126 8.93 -14.26 6.09
C MET A 126 10.19 -15.01 6.53
N SER A 127 11.35 -14.33 6.59
CA SER A 127 12.60 -14.94 7.05
C SER A 127 12.55 -15.36 8.53
N GLY A 128 11.81 -14.61 9.36
CA GLY A 128 11.59 -14.97 10.77
C GLY A 128 10.83 -16.28 10.95
N ASP A 129 9.94 -16.59 10.01
CA ASP A 129 9.12 -17.80 9.98
C ASP A 129 9.72 -18.92 9.10
N GLN A 130 10.99 -18.79 8.66
CA GLN A 130 11.71 -19.73 7.76
C GLN A 130 11.04 -19.93 6.38
N LEU A 131 10.29 -18.93 5.91
CA LEU A 131 9.64 -18.94 4.61
C LEU A 131 10.52 -18.24 3.57
N GLU A 132 11.00 -18.98 2.57
CA GLU A 132 11.70 -18.40 1.41
C GLU A 132 10.70 -17.88 0.37
N GLY A 133 10.03 -16.77 0.69
CA GLY A 133 9.02 -16.16 -0.18
C GLY A 133 9.56 -15.48 -1.43
N ALA A 134 8.81 -15.61 -2.53
CA ALA A 134 9.05 -14.84 -3.74
C ALA A 134 8.29 -13.51 -3.67
N VAL A 135 8.97 -12.44 -3.25
CA VAL A 135 8.39 -11.09 -3.24
C VAL A 135 8.70 -10.38 -4.55
N LEU A 136 7.70 -10.28 -5.43
CA LEU A 136 7.73 -9.40 -6.59
C LEU A 136 7.20 -8.03 -6.17
N SER A 137 7.92 -6.97 -6.49
CA SER A 137 7.47 -5.62 -6.15
C SER A 137 7.64 -4.67 -7.32
N GLN A 138 6.64 -3.80 -7.50
CA GLN A 138 6.52 -2.89 -8.62
C GLN A 138 5.97 -1.54 -8.18
N THR A 139 6.16 -0.53 -9.02
CA THR A 139 5.45 0.74 -8.93
C THR A 139 4.36 0.77 -10.00
N VAL A 140 3.24 1.40 -9.70
CA VAL A 140 2.10 1.49 -10.62
C VAL A 140 1.65 2.93 -10.71
N SER A 141 1.33 3.38 -11.93
CA SER A 141 0.79 4.71 -12.14
C SER A 141 -0.72 4.71 -11.89
N GLY A 142 -1.15 5.46 -10.88
CA GLY A 142 -2.56 5.71 -10.62
C GLY A 142 -3.26 6.56 -11.67
N SER A 143 -2.54 7.12 -12.65
CA SER A 143 -3.12 7.99 -13.67
C SER A 143 -3.50 7.27 -14.97
N ASP A 144 -3.28 5.96 -15.05
CA ASP A 144 -3.68 5.15 -16.22
C ASP A 144 -5.14 4.70 -16.10
N ASP A 145 -6.05 5.46 -16.72
CA ASP A 145 -7.48 5.17 -16.73
C ASP A 145 -7.82 3.84 -17.42
N ALA A 146 -7.03 3.43 -18.42
CA ALA A 146 -7.27 2.15 -19.11
C ALA A 146 -6.92 0.97 -18.19
N LEU A 147 -5.82 1.09 -17.44
CA LEU A 147 -5.43 0.10 -16.46
C LEU A 147 -6.44 -0.02 -15.30
N LYS A 148 -6.95 1.12 -14.82
CA LYS A 148 -8.03 1.15 -13.82
C LYS A 148 -9.29 0.47 -14.31
N ALA A 149 -9.72 0.76 -15.54
CA ALA A 149 -10.88 0.13 -16.14
C ALA A 149 -10.72 -1.39 -16.26
N LEU A 150 -9.51 -1.89 -16.57
CA LEU A 150 -9.21 -3.33 -16.58
C LEU A 150 -9.28 -3.94 -15.18
N ALA A 151 -8.67 -3.30 -14.18
CA ALA A 151 -8.72 -3.77 -12.80
C ALA A 151 -10.17 -3.89 -12.30
N GLU A 152 -11.00 -2.88 -12.57
CA GLU A 152 -12.43 -2.88 -12.25
C GLU A 152 -13.21 -3.95 -13.02
N GLN A 153 -12.98 -4.07 -14.33
CA GLN A 153 -13.68 -5.03 -15.19
C GLN A 153 -13.48 -6.47 -14.72
N TYR A 154 -12.27 -6.82 -14.29
CA TYR A 154 -11.92 -8.17 -13.87
C TYR A 154 -11.99 -8.38 -12.35
N GLY A 155 -12.31 -7.34 -11.58
CA GLY A 155 -12.41 -7.42 -10.13
C GLY A 155 -11.08 -7.76 -9.45
N ILE A 156 -9.97 -7.24 -9.98
CA ILE A 156 -8.62 -7.47 -9.45
C ILE A 156 -8.00 -6.14 -8.99
N SER A 157 -6.89 -6.22 -8.25
CA SER A 157 -6.13 -5.02 -7.88
C SER A 157 -5.51 -4.35 -9.12
N LEU A 158 -5.25 -3.05 -9.02
CA LEU A 158 -4.48 -2.33 -10.04
C LEU A 158 -3.09 -2.95 -10.22
N GLY A 159 -2.50 -3.48 -9.14
CA GLY A 159 -1.23 -4.19 -9.15
C GLY A 159 -1.25 -5.44 -10.02
N LYS A 160 -2.25 -6.31 -9.88
CA LYS A 160 -2.41 -7.49 -10.72
C LYS A 160 -2.68 -7.11 -12.18
N ALA A 161 -3.52 -6.10 -12.41
CA ALA A 161 -3.77 -5.60 -13.77
C ALA A 161 -2.47 -5.11 -14.44
N ALA A 162 -1.62 -4.39 -13.70
CA ALA A 162 -0.32 -3.92 -14.21
C ALA A 162 0.60 -5.09 -14.56
N LEU A 163 0.67 -6.10 -13.70
CA LEU A 163 1.49 -7.29 -13.94
C LEU A 163 1.00 -8.06 -15.16
N ILE A 164 -0.32 -8.25 -15.31
CA ILE A 164 -0.89 -8.91 -16.49
C ILE A 164 -0.54 -8.11 -17.75
N GLN A 165 -0.70 -6.79 -17.73
CA GLN A 165 -0.34 -5.94 -18.88
C GLN A 165 1.14 -6.07 -19.27
N GLU A 166 2.04 -6.13 -18.28
CA GLU A 166 3.46 -6.37 -18.51
C GLU A 166 3.69 -7.74 -19.18
N VAL A 167 3.04 -8.80 -18.69
CA VAL A 167 3.13 -10.15 -19.29
C VAL A 167 2.62 -10.16 -20.73
N LEU A 168 1.46 -9.54 -21.00
CA LEU A 168 0.89 -9.44 -22.35
C LEU A 168 1.79 -8.63 -23.31
N SER A 169 2.55 -7.67 -22.80
CA SER A 169 3.52 -6.91 -23.60
C SER A 169 4.70 -7.77 -24.08
N GLN A 170 5.00 -8.85 -23.35
CA GLN A 170 6.08 -9.79 -23.65
C GLN A 170 5.62 -10.95 -24.53
N ASP A 171 4.33 -11.32 -24.48
CA ASP A 171 3.73 -12.33 -25.35
C ASP A 171 2.41 -11.85 -25.99
N ALA A 172 2.51 -11.40 -27.24
CA ALA A 172 1.39 -10.86 -28.02
C ALA A 172 0.34 -11.92 -28.44
N THR A 173 0.55 -13.21 -28.12
CA THR A 173 -0.44 -14.26 -28.41
C THR A 173 -1.46 -14.42 -27.29
N LEU A 174 -1.18 -13.88 -26.11
CA LEU A 174 -2.07 -13.89 -24.96
C LEU A 174 -3.00 -12.68 -24.98
N THR A 175 -4.18 -12.85 -24.40
CA THR A 175 -5.09 -11.74 -24.08
C THR A 175 -5.35 -11.69 -22.59
N PHE A 176 -5.86 -10.56 -22.10
CA PHE A 176 -6.19 -10.40 -20.69
C PHE A 176 -7.20 -11.46 -20.20
N ALA A 177 -8.10 -11.91 -21.08
CA ALA A 177 -9.09 -12.93 -20.74
C ALA A 177 -8.52 -14.35 -20.64
N ASP A 178 -7.27 -14.56 -21.09
CA ASP A 178 -6.60 -15.87 -21.03
C ASP A 178 -5.83 -16.08 -19.71
N LEU A 179 -5.74 -15.04 -18.86
CA LEU A 179 -4.98 -15.00 -17.60
C LEU A 179 -5.90 -14.74 -16.40
#